data_AF-A0A9P4HGS8-F1
#
_entry.id   AF-A0A9P4HGS8-F1
#
_cell.length_a   1.000
_cell.length_b   1.000
_cell.length_c   1.000
_cell.angle_alpha   90.00
_cell.angle_beta   90.00
_cell.angle_gamma   90.00
#
_symmetry.space_group_name_H-M   'P 1'
#
loop_
_entity.id
_entity.type
_entity.pdbx_description
1 polymer ?
#
loop_
_entity_poly.entity_id
_entity_poly.type
_entity_poly.pdbx_seq_one_letter_code
_entity_poly.pdbx_strand_id
1 'polypeptide(L)'
;MPVPPNPSTPIPIDFPYKWEEISSKLLLTSPKELPKFILAPSFLDPWADYRDLLPLKPDIAVPIIAPKDKDAMTNLVNTIYKAMDCMATSKYDRPTPSDRATWTVTEYMECLIYQAARNLAQPTRTFHTSFSRKNLRNEAGRREAFHRLRGLIMLVCNIVVNYTLMAPSNVIRRIEAARPAKNPELSPMKDVRMKWTLKNMDVDELRRKVLEGERRKEVDEKEWLIGILLGKERERGLKGEVVGLGGMEKGANGGAGGAVVKREGSVQVIGSKRAVEVVDDDETTKRSKTES
;
A
#
# COMPACT_ATOMS: atom_id res chain seq x y z
N MET A 1 -42.68 16.61 19.09
CA MET A 1 -41.30 16.33 19.54
C MET A 1 -40.40 16.28 18.32
N PRO A 2 -39.29 17.02 18.26
CA PRO A 2 -38.37 16.93 17.14
C PRO A 2 -37.64 15.59 17.16
N VAL A 3 -37.62 14.92 16.01
CA VAL A 3 -36.90 13.67 15.77
C VAL A 3 -35.38 13.98 15.86
N PRO A 4 -34.60 13.23 16.64
CA PRO A 4 -33.15 13.43 16.70
C PRO A 4 -32.54 13.16 15.32
N PRO A 5 -31.54 13.96 14.89
CA PRO A 5 -30.89 13.77 13.60
C PRO A 5 -30.27 12.37 13.53
N ASN A 6 -30.60 11.68 12.44
CA ASN A 6 -30.08 10.38 12.06
C ASN A 6 -28.53 10.38 12.18
N PRO A 7 -27.88 9.38 12.81
CA PRO A 7 -26.43 9.30 12.86
C PRO A 7 -25.89 9.39 11.44
N SER A 8 -25.13 10.46 11.19
CA SER A 8 -24.57 10.81 9.89
C SER A 8 -23.94 9.58 9.25
N THR A 9 -24.45 9.23 8.07
CA THR A 9 -23.87 8.18 7.22
C THR A 9 -22.37 8.47 7.09
N PRO A 10 -21.48 7.50 7.35
CA PRO A 10 -20.05 7.73 7.24
C PRO A 10 -19.75 8.27 5.85
N ILE A 11 -19.18 9.48 5.77
CA ILE A 11 -18.76 10.06 4.50
C ILE A 11 -17.74 9.09 3.89
N PRO A 12 -17.95 8.61 2.65
CA PRO A 12 -16.99 7.75 1.98
C PRO A 12 -15.61 8.41 1.97
N ILE A 13 -14.62 7.71 2.52
CA ILE A 13 -13.23 8.17 2.47
C ILE A 13 -12.67 7.78 1.12
N ASP A 14 -12.58 8.75 0.22
CA ASP A 14 -11.99 8.57 -1.10
C ASP A 14 -10.50 8.92 -1.11
N PHE A 15 -9.79 8.37 -2.10
CA PHE A 15 -8.41 8.77 -2.36
C PHE A 15 -8.33 10.24 -2.80
N PRO A 16 -7.31 10.99 -2.37
CA PRO A 16 -7.14 12.39 -2.75
C PRO A 16 -6.85 12.56 -4.25
N TYR A 17 -6.28 11.53 -4.90
CA TYR A 17 -5.95 11.55 -6.32
C TYR A 17 -6.38 10.26 -7.02
N LYS A 18 -6.75 10.38 -8.30
CA LYS A 18 -7.11 9.22 -9.14
C LYS A 18 -5.88 8.44 -9.57
N TRP A 19 -5.97 7.11 -9.57
CA TRP A 19 -4.87 6.23 -9.95
C TRP A 19 -4.44 6.40 -11.41
N GLU A 20 -5.37 6.73 -12.31
CA GLU A 20 -5.13 7.04 -13.72
C GLU A 20 -4.22 8.26 -13.86
N GLU A 21 -4.51 9.33 -13.12
CA GLU A 21 -3.70 10.55 -13.14
C GLU A 21 -2.29 10.29 -12.62
N ILE A 22 -2.16 9.51 -11.52
CA ILE A 22 -0.87 9.10 -10.97
C ILE A 22 -0.08 8.31 -12.02
N SER A 23 -0.68 7.28 -12.62
CA SER A 23 -0.01 6.42 -13.61
C SER A 23 0.50 7.22 -14.82
N SER A 24 -0.32 8.15 -15.33
CA SER A 24 0.04 9.08 -16.40
C SER A 24 1.24 9.95 -16.00
N LYS A 25 1.23 10.49 -14.78
CA LYS A 25 2.32 11.34 -14.25
C LYS A 25 3.62 10.57 -14.04
N LEU A 26 3.54 9.28 -13.74
CA LEU A 26 4.69 8.39 -13.52
C LEU A 26 5.18 7.70 -14.81
N LEU A 27 4.57 7.98 -15.97
CA LEU A 27 4.93 7.38 -17.26
C LEU A 27 4.66 5.87 -17.34
N LEU A 28 3.70 5.39 -16.56
CA LEU A 28 3.29 4.00 -16.57
C LEU A 28 2.27 3.77 -17.68
N THR A 29 2.35 2.61 -18.34
CA THR A 29 1.45 2.28 -19.45
C THR A 29 0.00 2.14 -18.98
N SER A 30 -0.19 1.76 -17.72
CA SER A 30 -1.49 1.51 -17.12
C SER A 30 -1.43 1.64 -15.59
N PRO A 31 -2.55 2.00 -14.91
CA PRO A 31 -2.67 1.89 -13.46
C PRO A 31 -2.33 0.49 -12.91
N LYS A 32 -2.47 -0.55 -13.72
CA LYS A 32 -2.12 -1.94 -13.33
C LYS A 32 -0.64 -2.14 -13.03
N GLU A 33 0.23 -1.24 -13.50
CA GLU A 33 1.68 -1.29 -13.21
C GLU A 33 2.04 -0.64 -11.87
N LEU A 34 1.15 0.17 -11.28
CA LEU A 34 1.39 0.87 -10.02
C LEU A 34 1.78 -0.09 -8.88
N PRO A 35 1.13 -1.24 -8.66
CA PRO A 35 1.55 -2.16 -7.60
C PRO A 35 2.99 -2.64 -7.79
N LYS A 36 3.43 -2.91 -9.03
CA LYS A 36 4.82 -3.31 -9.32
C LYS A 36 5.79 -2.16 -9.06
N PHE A 37 5.40 -0.94 -9.45
CA PHE A 37 6.18 0.26 -9.19
C PHE A 37 6.35 0.53 -7.67
N ILE A 38 5.27 0.44 -6.90
CA ILE A 38 5.25 0.64 -5.45
C ILE A 38 6.09 -0.41 -4.72
N LEU A 39 6.05 -1.67 -5.17
CA LEU A 39 6.81 -2.76 -4.56
C LEU A 39 8.27 -2.83 -5.03
N ALA A 40 8.68 -1.97 -5.98
CA ALA A 40 10.08 -1.92 -6.40
C ALA A 40 10.93 -1.30 -5.27
N PRO A 41 12.13 -1.85 -4.96
CA PRO A 41 12.99 -1.35 -3.88
C PRO A 41 13.27 0.16 -3.97
N SER A 42 13.41 0.68 -5.20
CA SER A 42 13.63 2.11 -5.45
C SER A 42 12.59 3.03 -4.81
N PHE A 43 11.35 2.56 -4.64
CA PHE A 43 10.27 3.28 -3.95
C PHE A 43 9.98 2.69 -2.57
N LEU A 44 9.92 1.36 -2.46
CA LEU A 44 9.51 0.64 -1.26
C LEU A 44 10.43 0.91 -0.06
N ASP A 45 11.74 1.00 -0.27
CA ASP A 45 12.70 1.20 0.81
C ASP A 45 12.55 2.61 1.44
N PRO A 46 12.59 3.71 0.66
CA PRO A 46 12.26 5.04 1.20
C PRO A 46 10.89 5.11 1.87
N TRP A 47 9.88 4.43 1.30
CA TRP A 47 8.54 4.38 1.88
C TRP A 47 8.53 3.71 3.27
N ALA A 48 9.21 2.58 3.42
CA ALA A 48 9.29 1.87 4.69
C ALA A 48 9.99 2.72 5.77
N ASP A 49 11.09 3.38 5.40
CA ASP A 49 11.81 4.31 6.29
C ASP A 49 10.90 5.47 6.72
N TYR A 50 10.18 6.08 5.78
CA TYR A 50 9.22 7.14 6.08
C TYR A 50 8.13 6.69 7.05
N ARG A 51 7.50 5.52 6.80
CA ARG A 51 6.45 4.96 7.66
C ARG A 51 6.96 4.70 9.07
N ASP A 52 8.19 4.19 9.20
CA ASP A 52 8.74 3.82 10.51
C ASP A 52 9.26 5.04 11.29
N LEU A 53 9.66 6.11 10.59
CA LEU A 53 10.07 7.38 11.21
C LEU A 53 8.89 8.28 11.58
N LEU A 54 7.87 8.33 10.73
CA LEU A 54 6.62 9.05 10.99
C LEU A 54 5.52 8.02 11.26
N PRO A 55 5.26 7.66 12.54
CA PRO A 55 4.40 6.53 12.89
C PRO A 55 2.96 6.73 12.41
N LEU A 56 2.65 6.19 11.23
CA LEU A 56 1.32 6.24 10.63
C LEU A 56 0.39 5.32 11.43
N LYS A 57 -0.53 5.92 12.19
CA LYS A 57 -1.51 5.19 13.00
C LYS A 57 -2.76 4.89 12.17
N PRO A 58 -3.20 3.62 12.11
CA PRO A 58 -4.51 3.28 11.56
C PRO A 58 -5.62 4.02 12.31
N ASP A 59 -6.68 4.37 11.59
CA ASP A 59 -7.87 5.09 12.04
C ASP A 59 -7.59 6.53 12.52
N ILE A 60 -6.37 7.04 12.35
CA ILE A 60 -5.99 8.41 12.69
C ILE A 60 -5.57 9.15 11.42
N ALA A 61 -6.33 10.18 11.07
CA ALA A 61 -5.96 11.07 10.00
C ALA A 61 -4.62 11.74 10.34
N VAL A 62 -3.60 11.46 9.54
CA VAL A 62 -2.42 12.31 9.51
C VAL A 62 -2.87 13.63 8.87
N PRO A 63 -2.39 14.79 9.33
CA PRO A 63 -2.54 16.04 8.59
C PRO A 63 -1.68 15.93 7.32
N ILE A 64 -2.13 15.09 6.38
CA ILE A 64 -1.50 14.90 5.09
C ILE A 64 -1.76 16.20 4.36
N ILE A 65 -0.69 16.93 4.11
CA ILE A 65 -0.69 18.00 3.11
C ILE A 65 -0.80 17.28 1.77
N ALA A 66 -1.98 16.78 1.44
CA ALA A 66 -2.32 16.52 0.05
C ALA A 66 -2.50 17.92 -0.53
N PRO A 67 -1.54 18.44 -1.32
CA PRO A 67 -1.70 19.76 -1.89
C PRO A 67 -2.92 19.73 -2.82
N LYS A 68 -4.04 20.28 -2.33
CA LYS A 68 -5.30 20.39 -3.08
C LYS A 68 -5.24 21.56 -4.04
N ASP A 69 -4.51 22.59 -3.67
CA ASP A 69 -4.24 23.76 -4.50
C ASP A 69 -3.01 23.54 -5.40
N LYS A 70 -3.08 24.12 -6.59
CA LYS A 70 -2.04 24.02 -7.61
C LYS A 70 -0.71 24.64 -7.16
N ASP A 71 -0.78 25.67 -6.30
CA ASP A 71 0.38 26.43 -5.85
C ASP A 71 1.19 25.66 -4.81
N ALA A 72 0.54 25.05 -3.80
CA ALA A 72 1.22 24.18 -2.85
C ALA A 72 1.87 22.97 -3.54
N MET A 73 1.19 22.34 -4.50
CA MET A 73 1.78 21.25 -5.29
C MET A 73 3.01 21.74 -6.04
N THR A 74 2.94 22.92 -6.66
CA THR A 74 4.05 23.49 -7.42
C THR A 74 5.21 23.88 -6.51
N ASN A 75 4.94 24.43 -5.32
CA ASN A 75 5.95 24.76 -4.32
C ASN A 75 6.67 23.51 -3.82
N LEU A 76 5.93 22.45 -3.47
CA LEU A 76 6.50 21.17 -3.04
C LEU A 76 7.39 20.56 -4.12
N VAL A 77 6.89 20.51 -5.37
CA VAL A 77 7.68 20.03 -6.51
C VAL A 77 8.95 20.84 -6.71
N ASN A 78 8.86 22.18 -6.62
CA ASN A 78 10.01 23.07 -6.73
C ASN A 78 11.05 22.81 -5.64
N THR A 79 10.60 22.61 -4.39
CA THR A 79 11.49 22.30 -3.26
C THR A 79 12.26 21.01 -3.50
N ILE A 80 11.57 19.93 -3.90
CA ILE A 80 12.22 18.65 -4.20
C ILE A 80 13.15 18.76 -5.41
N TYR A 81 12.69 19.40 -6.48
CA TYR A 81 13.49 19.56 -7.68
C TYR A 81 14.78 20.32 -7.38
N LYS A 82 14.72 21.44 -6.63
CA LYS A 82 15.90 22.19 -6.22
C LYS A 82 16.84 21.33 -5.36
N ALA A 83 16.30 20.53 -4.44
CA ALA A 83 17.10 19.60 -3.64
C ALA A 83 17.82 18.55 -4.50
N MET A 84 17.25 18.14 -5.64
CA MET A 84 17.87 17.22 -6.60
C MET A 84 18.88 17.90 -7.54
N ASP A 85 18.66 19.16 -7.90
CA ASP A 85 19.46 19.91 -8.87
C ASP A 85 20.72 20.55 -8.23
N CYS A 86 20.68 20.86 -6.94
CA CYS A 86 21.84 21.38 -6.22
C CYS A 86 23.01 20.39 -6.30
N MET A 87 24.16 20.84 -6.84
CA MET A 87 25.42 20.06 -6.87
C MET A 87 26.00 19.75 -5.47
N ALA A 88 25.36 20.25 -4.41
CA ALA A 88 25.70 19.97 -3.02
C ALA A 88 24.93 18.75 -2.50
N THR A 89 25.44 18.13 -1.44
CA THR A 89 24.70 17.13 -0.67
C THR A 89 23.40 17.74 -0.13
N SER A 90 22.26 17.11 -0.41
CA SER A 90 20.97 17.55 0.13
C SER A 90 20.85 17.16 1.61
N LYS A 91 20.07 17.92 2.39
CA LYS A 91 19.72 17.52 3.78
C LYS A 91 19.02 16.15 3.86
N TYR A 92 18.47 15.68 2.73
CA TYR A 92 17.79 14.40 2.59
C TYR A 92 18.70 13.22 2.22
N ASP A 93 19.96 13.46 1.86
CA ASP A 93 20.88 12.40 1.43
C ASP A 93 21.34 11.52 2.59
N ARG A 94 21.61 12.12 3.75
CA ARG A 94 22.12 11.42 4.95
C ARG A 94 21.61 12.09 6.23
N PRO A 95 20.29 12.09 6.47
CA PRO A 95 19.74 12.76 7.63
C PRO A 95 20.18 12.07 8.93
N THR A 96 20.73 12.83 9.85
CA THR A 96 21.08 12.34 11.19
C THR A 96 19.82 12.26 12.07
N PRO A 97 19.84 11.49 13.17
CA PRO A 97 18.73 11.50 14.14
C PRO A 97 18.41 12.91 14.67
N SER A 98 19.43 13.75 14.84
CA SER A 98 19.26 15.14 15.28
C SER A 98 18.55 16.01 14.25
N ASP A 99 18.89 15.85 12.96
CA ASP A 99 18.17 16.56 11.87
C ASP A 99 16.70 16.17 11.86
N ARG A 100 16.44 14.86 11.96
CA ARG A 100 15.09 14.29 11.94
C ARG A 100 14.24 14.74 13.14
N ALA A 101 14.85 14.99 14.30
CA ALA A 101 14.13 15.41 15.49
C ALA A 101 13.41 16.76 15.32
N THR A 102 13.91 17.62 14.43
CA THR A 102 13.31 18.94 14.15
C THR A 102 12.39 18.95 12.93
N TRP A 103 12.28 17.83 12.20
CA TRP A 103 11.54 17.78 10.96
C TRP A 103 10.02 17.82 11.18
N THR A 104 9.37 18.65 10.37
CA THR A 104 7.93 18.64 10.20
C THR A 104 7.47 17.42 9.40
N VAL A 105 6.18 17.08 9.47
CA VAL A 105 5.54 16.03 8.64
C VAL A 105 5.84 16.26 7.15
N THR A 106 5.79 17.52 6.71
CA THR A 106 6.12 17.92 5.34
C THR A 106 7.54 17.54 4.97
N GLU A 107 8.51 17.79 5.84
CA GLU A 107 9.93 17.50 5.57
C GLU A 107 10.20 16.00 5.52
N TYR A 108 9.52 15.18 6.33
CA TYR A 108 9.57 13.73 6.18
C TYR A 108 9.03 13.27 4.83
N MET A 109 7.90 13.83 4.38
CA MET A 109 7.33 13.53 3.08
C MET A 109 8.26 14.00 1.94
N GLU A 110 8.85 15.18 2.09
CA GLU A 110 9.83 15.71 1.14
C GLU A 110 11.03 14.78 1.01
N CYS A 111 11.58 14.32 2.13
CA CYS A 111 12.68 13.35 2.17
C CYS A 111 12.33 12.06 1.44
N LEU A 112 11.14 11.50 1.69
CA LEU A 112 10.63 10.31 0.99
C LEU A 112 10.60 10.51 -0.53
N ILE A 113 9.97 11.59 -1.00
CA ILE A 113 9.81 11.86 -2.43
C ILE A 113 11.19 12.06 -3.07
N TYR A 114 12.07 12.81 -2.39
CA TYR A 114 13.44 13.05 -2.83
C TYR A 114 14.22 11.74 -3.01
N GLN A 115 14.23 10.87 -1.99
CA GLN A 115 14.97 9.61 -2.02
C GLN A 115 14.40 8.65 -3.07
N ALA A 116 13.07 8.54 -3.17
CA ALA A 116 12.43 7.74 -4.21
C ALA A 116 12.76 8.27 -5.61
N ALA A 117 12.68 9.58 -5.84
CA ALA A 117 13.03 10.19 -7.12
C ALA A 117 14.49 9.97 -7.47
N ARG A 118 15.42 10.14 -6.51
CA ARG A 118 16.85 9.90 -6.70
C ARG A 118 17.16 8.43 -7.04
N ASN A 119 16.50 7.48 -6.38
CA ASN A 119 16.62 6.05 -6.68
C ASN A 119 16.07 5.70 -8.06
N LEU A 120 14.95 6.31 -8.46
CA LEU A 120 14.31 6.10 -9.76
C LEU A 120 15.04 6.83 -10.92
N ALA A 121 15.88 7.81 -10.60
CA ALA A 121 16.72 8.54 -11.55
C ALA A 121 18.04 7.83 -11.90
N GLN A 122 18.40 6.76 -11.17
CA GLN A 122 19.60 5.97 -11.46
C GLN A 122 19.57 5.42 -12.90
N PRO A 123 20.73 5.16 -13.52
CA PRO A 123 20.81 4.48 -14.81
C PRO A 123 19.94 3.21 -14.82
N THR A 124 19.29 2.93 -15.96
CA THR A 124 18.36 1.80 -16.16
C THR A 124 17.04 1.83 -15.37
N ARG A 125 16.74 2.91 -14.63
CA ARG A 125 15.48 3.06 -13.89
C ARG A 125 14.49 3.98 -14.61
N THR A 126 13.23 3.91 -14.18
CA THR A 126 12.07 4.53 -14.86
C THR A 126 12.22 6.03 -15.10
N PHE A 127 12.90 6.78 -14.22
CA PHE A 127 13.06 8.23 -14.36
C PHE A 127 14.45 8.66 -14.83
N HIS A 128 15.30 7.72 -15.25
CA HIS A 128 16.67 8.02 -15.64
C HIS A 128 16.77 9.16 -16.66
N THR A 129 15.95 9.08 -17.71
CA THR A 129 15.91 10.10 -18.76
C THR A 129 15.40 11.43 -18.23
N SER A 130 14.31 11.43 -17.45
CA SER A 130 13.67 12.65 -16.93
C SER A 130 14.60 13.46 -16.02
N PHE A 131 15.52 12.82 -15.29
CA PHE A 131 16.50 13.49 -14.41
C PHE A 131 17.94 13.49 -14.95
N SER A 132 18.14 13.12 -16.23
CA SER A 132 19.46 13.17 -16.84
C SER A 132 19.90 14.63 -17.06
N ARG A 133 21.19 14.93 -16.82
CA ARG A 133 21.76 16.29 -17.00
C ARG A 133 21.50 16.87 -18.40
N LYS A 134 21.46 16.02 -19.43
CA LYS A 134 21.17 16.44 -20.81
C LYS A 134 19.75 17.00 -20.95
N ASN A 135 18.77 16.35 -20.32
CA ASN A 135 17.36 16.75 -20.42
C ASN A 135 17.03 17.91 -19.48
N LEU A 136 17.66 18.00 -18.31
CA LEU A 136 17.43 19.10 -17.37
C LEU A 136 17.91 20.48 -17.87
N ARG A 137 18.79 20.52 -18.89
CA ARG A 137 19.24 21.78 -19.51
C ARG A 137 18.16 22.48 -20.33
N ASN A 138 17.14 21.76 -20.79
CA ASN A 138 16.07 22.32 -21.60
C ASN A 138 14.77 22.42 -20.80
N GLU A 139 13.87 23.31 -21.22
CA GLU A 139 12.62 23.54 -20.50
C GLU A 139 11.69 22.34 -20.54
N ALA A 140 11.66 21.60 -21.65
CA ALA A 140 10.82 20.42 -21.82
C ALA A 140 11.17 19.30 -20.80
N GLY A 141 12.46 19.02 -20.62
CA GLY A 141 12.96 18.03 -19.67
C GLY A 141 12.76 18.47 -18.22
N ARG A 142 12.91 19.76 -17.92
CA ARG A 142 12.52 20.29 -16.59
C ARG A 142 11.02 20.10 -16.33
N ARG A 143 10.16 20.40 -17.30
CA ARG A 143 8.71 20.13 -17.19
C ARG A 143 8.42 18.65 -16.96
N GLU A 144 9.16 17.76 -17.63
CA GLU A 144 9.01 16.32 -17.44
C GLU A 144 9.41 15.87 -16.04
N ALA A 145 10.58 16.31 -15.52
CA ALA A 145 11.02 16.02 -14.16
C ALA A 145 9.97 16.46 -13.12
N PHE A 146 9.42 17.68 -13.28
CA PHE A 146 8.33 18.18 -12.45
C PHE A 146 7.08 17.31 -12.54
N HIS A 147 6.79 16.77 -13.72
CA HIS A 147 5.67 15.85 -13.93
C HIS A 147 5.83 14.56 -13.12
N ARG A 148 7.05 13.99 -13.11
CA ARG A 148 7.38 12.79 -12.32
C ARG A 148 7.26 13.05 -10.83
N LEU A 149 7.79 14.18 -10.36
CA LEU A 149 7.70 14.56 -8.95
C LEU A 149 6.25 14.74 -8.50
N ARG A 150 5.38 15.35 -9.32
CA ARG A 150 3.93 15.43 -9.05
C ARG A 150 3.31 14.03 -8.91
N GLY A 151 3.63 13.12 -9.81
CA GLY A 151 3.16 11.74 -9.74
C GLY A 151 3.56 11.04 -8.44
N LEU A 152 4.81 11.23 -7.99
CA LEU A 152 5.29 10.67 -6.73
C LEU A 152 4.56 11.26 -5.52
N ILE A 153 4.37 12.58 -5.48
CA ILE A 153 3.62 13.25 -4.41
C ILE A 153 2.20 12.67 -4.31
N MET A 154 1.50 12.61 -5.45
CA MET A 154 0.13 12.08 -5.51
C MET A 154 0.07 10.61 -5.06
N LEU A 155 1.04 9.80 -5.48
CA LEU A 155 1.17 8.40 -5.08
C LEU A 155 1.34 8.27 -3.56
N VAL A 156 2.28 9.01 -2.99
CA VAL A 156 2.55 9.00 -1.54
C VAL A 156 1.30 9.40 -0.76
N CYS A 157 0.60 10.47 -1.15
CA CYS A 157 -0.65 10.88 -0.51
C CYS A 157 -1.69 9.75 -0.51
N ASN A 158 -1.90 9.07 -1.64
CA ASN A 158 -2.84 7.95 -1.72
C ASN A 158 -2.43 6.79 -0.80
N ILE A 159 -1.14 6.44 -0.75
CA ILE A 159 -0.65 5.35 0.11
C ILE A 159 -0.82 5.72 1.59
N VAL A 160 -0.51 6.95 2.00
CA VAL A 160 -0.71 7.39 3.39
C VAL A 160 -2.18 7.31 3.78
N VAL A 161 -3.11 7.76 2.92
CA VAL A 161 -4.55 7.62 3.15
C VAL A 161 -4.95 6.15 3.26
N ASN A 162 -4.45 5.26 2.40
CA ASN A 162 -4.78 3.84 2.49
C ASN A 162 -4.23 3.17 3.76
N TYR A 163 -3.09 3.63 4.27
CA TYR A 163 -2.47 3.14 5.52
C TYR A 163 -3.23 3.57 6.76
N THR A 164 -3.85 4.75 6.73
CA THR A 164 -4.33 5.45 7.92
C THR A 164 -5.84 5.46 8.02
N LEU A 165 -6.57 5.55 6.90
CA LEU A 165 -8.00 5.85 6.92
C LEU A 165 -8.87 4.82 6.21
N MET A 166 -8.27 3.83 5.56
CA MET A 166 -9.01 2.84 4.77
C MET A 166 -8.63 1.43 5.18
N ALA A 167 -9.47 0.47 4.79
CA ALA A 167 -9.08 -0.93 4.86
C ALA A 167 -7.83 -1.19 4.01
N PRO A 168 -6.87 -2.01 4.49
CA PRO A 168 -5.62 -2.26 3.80
C PRO A 168 -5.87 -2.97 2.47
N SER A 169 -5.59 -2.27 1.38
CA SER A 169 -5.68 -2.81 0.02
C SER A 169 -4.64 -3.91 -0.22
N ASN A 170 -4.79 -4.65 -1.32
CA ASN A 170 -3.84 -5.70 -1.70
C ASN A 170 -2.40 -5.19 -1.83
N VAL A 171 -2.19 -3.94 -2.28
CA VAL A 171 -0.83 -3.39 -2.36
C VAL A 171 -0.25 -3.14 -0.97
N ILE A 172 -1.02 -2.60 -0.02
CA ILE A 172 -0.57 -2.39 1.36
C ILE A 172 -0.24 -3.71 2.04
N ARG A 173 -1.07 -4.74 1.84
CA ARG A 173 -0.77 -6.10 2.34
C ARG A 173 0.56 -6.64 1.82
N ARG A 174 0.87 -6.37 0.55
CA ARG A 174 2.14 -6.79 -0.08
C ARG A 174 3.33 -5.94 0.39
N ILE A 175 3.13 -4.64 0.64
CA ILE A 175 4.13 -3.77 1.28
C ILE A 175 4.48 -4.33 2.66
N GLU A 176 3.47 -4.58 3.50
CA GLU A 176 3.68 -5.12 4.85
C GLU A 176 4.32 -6.51 4.84
N ALA A 177 4.02 -7.35 3.85
CA ALA A 177 4.67 -8.65 3.71
C ALA A 177 6.16 -8.53 3.31
N ALA A 178 6.51 -7.56 2.46
CA ALA A 178 7.87 -7.35 1.98
C ALA A 178 8.74 -6.55 2.97
N ARG A 179 8.14 -5.57 3.64
CA ARG A 179 8.74 -4.68 4.63
C ARG A 179 7.78 -4.53 5.82
N PRO A 180 7.76 -5.48 6.77
CA PRO A 180 6.91 -5.38 7.96
C PRO A 180 7.16 -4.09 8.75
N ALA A 181 6.12 -3.55 9.38
CA ALA A 181 6.26 -2.39 10.27
C ALA A 181 7.23 -2.69 11.42
N LYS A 182 8.17 -1.77 11.67
CA LYS A 182 9.12 -1.91 12.79
C LYS A 182 8.40 -1.96 14.14
N ASN A 183 7.33 -1.19 14.29
CA ASN A 183 6.40 -1.30 15.41
C ASN A 183 5.08 -1.97 14.94
N PRO A 184 4.82 -3.23 15.33
CA PRO A 184 3.62 -3.95 14.91
C PRO A 184 2.30 -3.32 15.36
N GLU A 185 2.28 -2.48 16.41
CA GLU A 185 1.08 -1.74 16.85
C GLU A 185 0.60 -0.73 15.81
N LEU A 186 1.51 -0.29 14.94
CA LEU A 186 1.23 0.68 13.88
C LEU A 186 0.94 -0.01 12.54
N SER A 187 1.00 -1.34 12.48
CA SER A 187 0.72 -2.05 11.24
C SER A 187 -0.72 -1.77 10.80
N PRO A 188 -1.00 -1.51 9.51
CA PRO A 188 -2.35 -1.33 8.99
C PRO A 188 -3.16 -2.64 9.09
N MET A 189 -2.50 -3.78 9.27
CA MET A 189 -3.11 -5.09 9.43
C MET A 189 -3.64 -5.28 10.85
N LYS A 190 -4.97 -5.29 11.01
CA LYS A 190 -5.64 -5.49 12.32
C LYS A 190 -5.16 -6.75 13.03
N ASP A 191 -4.98 -7.85 12.29
CA ASP A 191 -4.53 -9.12 12.87
C ASP A 191 -3.10 -9.06 13.41
N VAL A 192 -2.22 -8.28 12.77
CA VAL A 192 -0.84 -8.08 13.23
C VAL A 192 -0.85 -7.28 14.52
N ARG A 193 -1.62 -6.18 14.57
CA ARG A 193 -1.80 -5.38 15.80
C ARG A 193 -2.36 -6.23 16.94
N MET A 194 -3.43 -6.98 16.67
CA MET A 194 -4.09 -7.82 17.67
C MET A 194 -3.15 -8.91 18.21
N LYS A 195 -2.41 -9.61 17.33
CA LYS A 195 -1.41 -10.59 17.77
C LYS A 195 -0.32 -9.97 18.64
N TRP A 196 0.13 -8.77 18.29
CA TRP A 196 1.11 -8.03 19.08
C TRP A 196 0.54 -7.63 20.45
N THR A 197 -0.66 -7.07 20.49
CA THR A 197 -1.35 -6.70 21.73
C THR A 197 -1.52 -7.92 22.64
N LEU A 198 -2.01 -9.04 22.11
CA LEU A 198 -2.20 -10.28 22.88
C LEU A 198 -0.88 -10.86 23.41
N LYS A 199 0.20 -10.77 22.62
CA LYS A 199 1.53 -11.26 23.04
C LYS A 199 2.15 -10.42 24.16
N ASN A 200 1.85 -9.12 24.20
CA ASN A 200 2.40 -8.18 25.19
C ASN A 200 1.42 -7.89 26.33
N MET A 201 0.28 -8.58 26.37
CA MET A 201 -0.70 -8.47 27.44
C MET A 201 -0.30 -9.40 28.58
N ASP A 202 -0.45 -8.93 29.81
CA ASP A 202 -0.27 -9.80 30.97
C ASP A 202 -1.39 -10.85 31.06
N VAL A 203 -1.10 -12.00 31.66
CA VAL A 203 -2.04 -13.14 31.76
C VAL A 203 -3.31 -12.73 32.50
N ASP A 204 -3.21 -11.89 33.52
CA ASP A 204 -4.37 -11.43 34.29
C ASP A 204 -5.22 -10.42 33.53
N GLU A 205 -4.61 -9.57 32.70
CA GLU A 205 -5.33 -8.67 31.80
C GLU A 205 -6.02 -9.43 30.66
N LEU A 206 -5.34 -10.45 30.11
CA LEU A 206 -5.89 -11.33 29.09
C LEU A 206 -7.09 -12.12 29.63
N ARG A 207 -6.96 -12.69 30.83
CA ARG A 207 -8.06 -13.32 31.56
C ARG A 207 -9.21 -12.33 31.68
N ARG A 208 -9.00 -11.15 32.23
CA ARG A 208 -10.07 -10.16 32.39
C ARG A 208 -10.79 -9.84 31.08
N LYS A 209 -10.07 -9.59 29.98
CA LYS A 209 -10.66 -9.28 28.66
C LYS A 209 -11.46 -10.44 28.06
N VAL A 210 -10.97 -11.68 28.17
CA VAL A 210 -11.70 -12.86 27.70
C VAL A 210 -12.94 -13.10 28.58
N LEU A 211 -12.76 -13.01 29.90
CA LEU A 211 -13.83 -13.24 30.88
C LEU A 211 -14.92 -12.17 30.80
N GLU A 212 -14.58 -10.89 30.59
CA GLU A 212 -15.55 -9.79 30.44
C GLU A 212 -16.27 -9.79 29.08
N GLY A 213 -15.62 -10.28 28.01
CA GLY A 213 -16.23 -10.37 26.67
C GLY A 213 -17.31 -11.45 26.54
N GLU A 214 -17.21 -12.51 27.34
CA GLU A 214 -18.20 -13.62 27.39
C GLU A 214 -19.13 -13.53 28.60
N ARG A 215 -18.90 -12.58 29.52
CA ARG A 215 -19.79 -12.35 30.66
C ARG A 215 -21.13 -11.81 30.17
N ARG A 216 -22.14 -12.68 30.11
CA ARG A 216 -23.52 -12.21 30.23
C ARG A 216 -23.61 -11.50 31.58
N LYS A 217 -24.11 -10.26 31.59
CA LYS A 217 -24.15 -9.34 32.75
C LYS A 217 -24.76 -9.92 34.04
N GLU A 218 -25.31 -11.14 34.01
CA GLU A 218 -26.11 -11.75 35.06
C GLU A 218 -25.57 -13.10 35.58
N VAL A 219 -24.37 -13.54 35.17
CA VAL A 219 -23.81 -14.83 35.65
C VAL A 219 -22.61 -14.61 36.57
N ASP A 220 -22.62 -15.29 37.72
CA ASP A 220 -21.52 -15.33 38.68
C ASP A 220 -20.27 -15.97 38.06
N GLU A 221 -19.10 -15.40 38.34
CA GLU A 221 -17.82 -15.75 37.67
C GLU A 221 -17.50 -17.25 37.80
N LYS A 222 -17.78 -17.81 38.98
CA LYS A 222 -17.52 -19.21 39.28
C LYS A 222 -18.44 -20.15 38.49
N GLU A 223 -19.72 -19.82 38.35
CA GLU A 223 -20.68 -20.64 37.60
C GLU A 223 -20.43 -20.61 36.10
N TRP A 224 -20.02 -19.46 35.57
CA TRP A 224 -19.71 -19.30 34.16
C TRP A 224 -18.42 -20.05 33.76
N LEU A 225 -17.35 -19.94 34.56
CA LEU A 225 -16.11 -20.72 34.37
C LEU A 225 -16.38 -22.23 34.42
N ILE A 226 -17.22 -22.69 35.35
CA ILE A 226 -17.66 -24.09 35.43
C ILE A 226 -18.45 -24.47 34.16
N GLY A 227 -19.29 -23.57 33.63
CA GLY A 227 -20.05 -23.78 32.39
C GLY A 227 -19.17 -24.00 31.16
N ILE A 228 -18.09 -23.22 31.02
CA ILE A 228 -17.10 -23.36 29.94
C ILE A 228 -16.29 -24.65 30.11
N LEU A 229 -15.76 -24.90 31.31
CA LEU A 229 -14.95 -26.09 31.60
C LEU A 229 -15.72 -27.40 31.42
N LEU A 230 -17.04 -27.38 31.67
CA LEU A 230 -17.93 -28.52 31.47
C LEU A 230 -18.55 -28.58 30.06
N GLY A 231 -18.21 -27.66 29.14
CA GLY A 231 -18.71 -27.64 27.76
C GLY A 231 -20.23 -27.42 27.62
N LYS A 232 -20.91 -26.93 28.66
CA LYS A 232 -22.38 -26.87 28.75
C LYS A 232 -23.03 -25.77 27.91
N GLU A 233 -22.26 -24.88 27.27
CA GLU A 233 -22.83 -23.84 26.39
C GLU A 233 -23.24 -24.35 25.01
N ARG A 234 -22.76 -25.51 24.53
CA ARG A 234 -23.18 -26.06 23.24
C ARG A 234 -24.57 -26.71 23.23
N GLU A 235 -25.14 -27.06 24.37
CA GLU A 235 -26.42 -27.78 24.42
C GLU A 235 -27.67 -26.89 24.57
N ARG A 236 -27.51 -25.61 24.92
CA ARG A 236 -28.65 -24.70 25.15
C ARG A 236 -29.05 -23.82 23.95
N GLY A 237 -28.42 -24.02 22.78
CA GLY A 237 -28.78 -23.34 21.52
C GLY A 237 -29.60 -24.16 20.52
N LEU A 238 -29.99 -25.40 20.85
CA LEU A 238 -30.65 -26.33 19.92
C LEU A 238 -32.06 -26.79 20.36
N LYS A 239 -32.68 -26.15 21.35
CA LYS A 239 -34.06 -26.48 21.78
C LYS A 239 -34.91 -25.23 21.96
N GLY A 240 -35.80 -25.01 20.99
CA GLY A 240 -36.78 -23.92 20.90
C GLY A 240 -36.57 -23.22 19.55
N GLU A 241 -37.27 -23.55 18.48
CA GLU A 241 -38.72 -23.45 18.34
C GLU A 241 -39.19 -24.25 17.11
N VAL A 242 -39.82 -25.42 17.31
CA VAL A 242 -40.72 -26.04 16.32
C VAL A 242 -41.82 -26.78 17.07
N VAL A 243 -42.96 -26.12 17.27
CA VAL A 243 -44.28 -26.76 17.32
C VAL A 243 -45.32 -25.78 16.77
N GLY A 244 -45.95 -26.14 15.65
CA GLY A 244 -47.04 -25.38 15.04
C GLY A 244 -47.50 -26.04 13.74
N LEU A 245 -48.29 -27.11 13.91
CA LEU A 245 -48.88 -28.01 12.92
C LEU A 245 -49.62 -27.34 11.74
N GLY A 246 -49.60 -27.99 10.58
CA GLY A 246 -50.73 -27.98 9.64
C GLY A 246 -50.39 -28.22 8.18
N GLY A 247 -50.82 -29.36 7.62
CA GLY A 247 -51.11 -29.48 6.18
C GLY A 247 -50.33 -30.55 5.42
N MET A 248 -50.88 -31.77 5.38
CA MET A 248 -50.61 -32.77 4.34
C MET A 248 -50.94 -32.20 2.95
N GLU A 249 -50.12 -32.47 1.94
CA GLU A 249 -50.61 -33.08 0.70
C GLU A 249 -49.49 -33.63 -0.20
N LYS A 250 -49.91 -34.52 -1.10
CA LYS A 250 -49.22 -35.63 -1.76
C LYS A 250 -48.43 -35.23 -3.01
N GLY A 251 -47.57 -36.16 -3.46
CA GLY A 251 -47.22 -36.37 -4.87
C GLY A 251 -45.70 -36.37 -5.11
N ALA A 252 -45.01 -37.52 -5.20
CA ALA A 252 -44.98 -38.52 -6.27
C ALA A 252 -44.22 -38.09 -7.55
N ASN A 253 -43.31 -38.97 -7.99
CA ASN A 253 -42.56 -39.04 -9.25
C ASN A 253 -41.52 -37.94 -9.52
N GLY A 254 -40.34 -38.21 -10.08
CA GLY A 254 -39.82 -39.41 -10.74
C GLY A 254 -38.85 -39.00 -11.85
N GLY A 255 -37.82 -39.81 -12.12
CA GLY A 255 -37.03 -39.80 -13.36
C GLY A 255 -35.88 -38.79 -13.40
N ALA A 256 -34.60 -39.17 -13.53
CA ALA A 256 -33.92 -39.94 -14.59
C ALA A 256 -33.34 -39.06 -15.70
N GLY A 257 -32.12 -39.43 -16.15
CA GLY A 257 -31.42 -38.92 -17.33
C GLY A 257 -30.41 -37.82 -16.98
N GLY A 258 -29.10 -37.99 -17.12
CA GLY A 258 -28.40 -38.36 -18.37
C GLY A 258 -28.09 -37.07 -19.14
N ALA A 259 -26.97 -36.84 -19.81
CA ALA A 259 -25.75 -37.57 -20.09
C ALA A 259 -24.75 -36.52 -20.65
N VAL A 260 -23.47 -36.71 -20.34
CA VAL A 260 -22.30 -36.75 -21.26
C VAL A 260 -22.29 -35.83 -22.51
N VAL A 261 -21.13 -35.19 -22.78
CA VAL A 261 -20.31 -35.33 -24.02
C VAL A 261 -19.57 -34.03 -24.46
N LYS A 262 -18.22 -34.12 -24.35
CA LYS A 262 -17.12 -33.76 -25.30
C LYS A 262 -16.97 -32.33 -25.86
N ARG A 263 -15.76 -31.75 -25.69
CA ARG A 263 -14.61 -31.61 -26.66
C ARG A 263 -14.76 -30.34 -27.53
N GLU A 264 -13.76 -29.68 -28.08
CA GLU A 264 -12.32 -29.83 -28.37
C GLU A 264 -11.82 -28.36 -28.50
N GLY A 265 -10.64 -27.96 -28.04
CA GLY A 265 -9.39 -28.10 -28.78
C GLY A 265 -9.16 -26.93 -29.76
N SER A 266 -8.14 -26.10 -29.52
CA SER A 266 -7.23 -25.62 -30.59
C SER A 266 -6.00 -24.89 -30.01
N VAL A 267 -4.84 -25.42 -30.38
CA VAL A 267 -3.51 -24.87 -30.24
C VAL A 267 -3.23 -24.02 -31.49
N GLN A 268 -2.54 -22.89 -31.35
CA GLN A 268 -1.85 -22.24 -32.46
C GLN A 268 -0.36 -22.11 -32.15
N VAL A 269 0.44 -22.76 -32.99
CA VAL A 269 1.90 -22.64 -33.13
C VAL A 269 2.15 -22.17 -34.56
N ILE A 270 2.89 -21.07 -34.71
CA ILE A 270 3.60 -20.64 -35.93
C ILE A 270 4.87 -19.94 -35.37
N GLY A 271 6.10 -20.44 -35.50
CA GLY A 271 6.97 -20.46 -36.69
C GLY A 271 7.35 -19.03 -37.12
N SER A 272 8.54 -18.58 -37.49
CA SER A 272 9.84 -19.19 -37.81
C SER A 272 10.84 -18.05 -38.13
N LYS A 273 12.14 -18.33 -37.94
CA LYS A 273 13.33 -17.81 -38.65
C LYS A 273 14.06 -16.50 -38.26
N ARG A 274 15.38 -16.69 -38.32
CA ARG A 274 16.57 -15.87 -38.01
C ARG A 274 16.77 -14.66 -38.94
N ALA A 275 17.52 -13.68 -38.46
CA ALA A 275 18.66 -13.13 -39.19
C ALA A 275 19.81 -12.87 -38.21
N VAL A 276 20.98 -13.38 -38.59
CA VAL A 276 22.30 -13.15 -37.99
C VAL A 276 22.93 -12.08 -38.87
N GLU A 277 23.45 -11.00 -38.30
CA GLU A 277 24.33 -10.09 -39.01
C GLU A 277 25.65 -10.02 -38.23
N VAL A 278 26.67 -10.58 -38.86
CA VAL A 278 28.09 -10.49 -38.52
C VAL A 278 28.61 -9.29 -39.32
N VAL A 279 29.25 -8.35 -38.64
CA VAL A 279 30.16 -7.39 -39.28
C VAL A 279 31.42 -7.36 -38.42
N ASP A 280 32.43 -8.08 -38.91
CA ASP A 280 33.84 -7.83 -38.62
C ASP A 280 34.35 -6.73 -39.58
N ASP A 281 35.58 -6.27 -39.32
CA ASP A 281 36.43 -5.32 -40.05
C ASP A 281 36.32 -3.85 -39.55
N ASP A 282 37.39 -3.12 -39.23
CA ASP A 282 38.82 -3.42 -39.18
C ASP A 282 39.52 -2.27 -38.40
N GLU A 283 40.77 -2.53 -38.02
CA GLU A 283 41.83 -1.65 -37.57
C GLU A 283 41.70 -0.12 -37.78
N THR A 284 42.10 0.66 -36.78
CA THR A 284 43.35 1.44 -36.89
C THR A 284 43.79 2.07 -35.58
N THR A 285 44.88 1.49 -35.08
CA THR A 285 45.94 2.07 -34.25
C THR A 285 46.24 3.55 -34.55
N LYS A 286 46.30 4.40 -33.51
CA LYS A 286 47.34 5.44 -33.42
C LYS A 286 47.62 5.87 -31.97
N ARG A 287 48.82 5.46 -31.53
CA ARG A 287 49.60 6.02 -30.42
C ARG A 287 50.03 7.46 -30.73
N SER A 288 49.97 8.32 -29.73
CA SER A 288 50.89 9.45 -29.53
C SER A 288 50.86 9.78 -28.04
N LYS A 289 51.84 9.31 -27.27
CA LYS A 289 53.07 10.02 -26.88
C LYS A 289 52.83 11.14 -25.87
N THR A 290 53.22 10.81 -24.64
CA THR A 290 53.85 11.65 -23.61
C THR A 290 54.95 12.56 -24.16
N GLU A 291 55.01 13.78 -23.62
CA GLU A 291 56.20 14.57 -23.20
C GLU A 291 55.62 15.86 -22.57
N SER A 292 55.77 16.02 -21.25
CA SER A 292 56.75 16.88 -20.56
C SER A 292 56.21 18.29 -20.31
#